data_AF-A0A5J4Q6G5-F1
#
_entry.id   AF-A0A5J4Q6G5-F1
#
_cell.length_a   1.000
_cell.length_b   1.000
_cell.length_c   1.000
_cell.angle_alpha   90.00
_cell.angle_beta   90.00
_cell.angle_gamma   90.00
#
_symmetry.space_group_name_H-M   'P 1'
#
loop_
_entity.id
_entity.type
_entity.pdbx_description
1 polymer ?
#
loop_
_entity_poly.entity_id
_entity_poly.type
_entity_poly.pdbx_seq_one_letter_code
_entity_poly.pdbx_strand_id
1 'polypeptide(L)'
;MNKLKFSLPFILTLLFAIQFVNAQSYTVSSPDTSIQVRVEEGDQLEYAITFAGQTIIEKSALGFSFKDEPDLQKNLRIIESLPFSHREVWTPVVKSKHARITDSYNELKLVVKEKSGKFRQMDLIFRVYDDGVAFRYKLYRSERIGNR
;
A
#
# COMPACT_ATOMS: atom_id res chain seq x y z
N MET A 1 -32.10 23.45 42.17
CA MET A 1 -31.54 23.83 40.85
C MET A 1 -30.01 23.90 40.97
N ASN A 2 -29.31 22.78 40.84
CA ASN A 2 -27.85 22.74 40.96
C ASN A 2 -27.25 23.22 39.64
N LYS A 3 -26.75 24.46 39.62
CA LYS A 3 -26.01 24.98 38.47
C LYS A 3 -24.63 24.31 38.47
N LEU A 4 -24.42 23.35 37.55
CA LEU A 4 -23.10 22.81 37.24
C LEU A 4 -22.20 23.98 36.84
N LYS A 5 -21.25 24.34 37.71
CA LYS A 5 -20.21 25.32 37.41
C LYS A 5 -19.07 24.56 36.76
N PHE A 6 -19.08 24.47 35.43
CA PHE A 6 -17.92 24.00 34.67
C PHE A 6 -16.79 25.03 34.83
N SER A 7 -15.71 24.64 35.49
CA SER A 7 -14.54 25.48 35.67
C SER A 7 -13.76 25.55 34.36
N LEU A 8 -13.34 26.75 33.97
CA LEU A 8 -12.55 27.04 32.77
C LEU A 8 -11.30 26.13 32.57
N PRO A 9 -10.58 25.65 33.62
CA PRO A 9 -9.48 24.70 33.42
C PRO A 9 -9.92 23.29 33.00
N PHE A 10 -11.20 22.91 33.18
CA PHE A 10 -11.71 21.59 32.77
C PHE A 10 -11.94 21.48 31.26
N ILE A 11 -12.20 22.62 30.58
CA ILE A 11 -12.33 22.68 29.12
C ILE A 11 -10.95 22.66 28.45
N LEU A 12 -9.91 23.19 29.12
CA LEU A 12 -8.55 23.26 28.56
C LEU A 12 -7.82 21.90 28.58
N THR A 13 -8.11 21.02 29.54
CA THR A 13 -7.56 19.65 29.57
C THR A 13 -8.23 18.72 28.56
N LEU A 14 -9.47 18.97 28.15
CA LEU A 14 -10.16 18.16 27.15
C LEU A 14 -9.63 18.38 25.72
N LEU A 15 -9.03 19.55 25.43
CA LEU A 15 -8.43 19.88 24.14
C LEU A 15 -7.07 19.20 23.88
N PHE A 16 -6.44 18.59 24.88
CA PHE A 16 -5.09 18.01 24.74
C PHE A 16 -5.07 16.53 24.30
N ALA A 17 -6.24 15.91 24.08
CA ALA A 17 -6.35 14.50 23.69
C ALA A 17 -6.60 14.30 22.18
N ILE A 18 -6.13 15.20 21.32
CA ILE A 18 -6.08 14.92 19.87
C ILE A 18 -4.93 13.94 19.64
N GLN A 19 -5.24 12.65 19.76
CA GLN A 19 -4.35 11.58 19.35
C GLN A 19 -4.16 11.70 17.83
N PHE A 20 -2.99 12.16 17.39
CA PHE A 20 -2.61 12.10 15.98
C PHE A 20 -2.42 10.62 15.61
N VAL A 21 -3.43 10.03 14.99
CA VAL A 21 -3.26 8.73 14.31
C VAL A 21 -2.34 8.98 13.12
N ASN A 22 -1.07 8.60 13.27
CA ASN A 22 -0.12 8.59 12.16
C ASN A 22 -0.43 7.37 11.29
N ALA A 23 -1.03 7.60 10.12
CA ALA A 23 -1.15 6.57 9.10
C ALA A 23 0.26 6.26 8.57
N GLN A 24 0.71 5.02 8.71
CA GLN A 24 2.00 4.61 8.19
C GLN A 24 1.93 4.63 6.66
N SER A 25 2.93 5.23 6.01
CA SER A 25 3.02 5.25 4.54
C SER A 25 4.28 4.57 4.05
N TYR A 26 4.18 3.97 2.88
CA TYR A 26 5.25 3.26 2.19
C TYR A 26 5.34 3.79 0.77
N THR A 27 6.55 4.05 0.28
CA THR A 27 6.75 4.68 -1.03
C THR A 27 7.74 3.91 -1.89
N VAL A 28 7.54 3.99 -3.20
CA VAL A 28 8.50 3.55 -4.21
C VAL A 28 8.45 4.50 -5.39
N SER A 29 9.62 4.90 -5.87
CA SER A 29 9.78 5.79 -7.01
C SER A 29 10.38 5.06 -8.21
N SER A 30 10.11 5.53 -9.41
CA SER A 30 10.78 5.07 -10.63
C SER A 30 12.31 5.25 -10.54
N PRO A 31 13.10 4.52 -11.33
CA PRO A 31 14.55 4.74 -11.45
C PRO A 31 14.94 6.21 -11.69
N ASP A 32 14.19 6.95 -12.51
CA ASP A 32 14.40 8.37 -12.80
C ASP A 32 13.71 9.33 -11.80
N THR A 33 13.01 8.78 -10.80
CA THR A 33 12.26 9.49 -9.75
C THR A 33 11.05 10.31 -10.24
N SER A 34 10.70 10.26 -11.53
CA SER A 34 9.58 11.00 -12.09
C SER A 34 8.22 10.47 -11.63
N ILE A 35 8.08 9.16 -11.42
CA ILE A 35 6.85 8.52 -10.92
C ILE A 35 7.07 8.08 -9.48
N GLN A 36 6.08 8.29 -8.62
CA GLN A 36 6.07 7.75 -7.27
C GLN A 36 4.72 7.12 -6.94
N VAL A 37 4.76 5.92 -6.36
CA VAL A 37 3.62 5.28 -5.70
C VAL A 37 3.76 5.49 -4.20
N ARG A 38 2.67 5.88 -3.55
CA ARG A 38 2.53 5.91 -2.09
C ARG A 38 1.41 4.97 -1.70
N VAL A 39 1.66 4.09 -0.74
CA VAL A 39 0.67 3.20 -0.11
C VAL A 39 0.50 3.65 1.33
N GLU A 40 -0.73 3.89 1.76
CA GLU A 40 -1.06 4.35 3.10
C GLU A 40 -1.86 3.28 3.86
N GLU A 41 -1.48 3.03 5.12
CA GLU A 41 -2.23 2.20 6.05
C GLU A 41 -3.18 3.06 6.89
N GLY A 42 -4.49 2.98 6.59
CA GLY A 42 -5.58 3.61 7.34
C GLY A 42 -6.67 2.61 7.75
N ASP A 43 -7.95 2.99 7.62
CA ASP A 43 -9.10 2.08 7.79
C ASP A 43 -9.07 0.93 6.76
N GLN A 44 -8.63 1.27 5.54
CA GLN A 44 -8.30 0.36 4.46
C GLN A 44 -6.92 0.75 3.89
N LEU A 45 -6.29 -0.15 3.13
CA LEU A 45 -5.08 0.20 2.39
C LEU A 45 -5.47 1.00 1.15
N GLU A 46 -4.76 2.09 0.90
CA GLU A 46 -4.98 2.96 -0.26
C GLU A 46 -3.65 3.24 -0.95
N TYR A 47 -3.67 3.37 -2.28
CA TYR A 47 -2.51 3.87 -3.03
C TYR A 47 -2.83 5.16 -3.77
N ALA A 48 -1.79 5.98 -3.97
CA ALA A 48 -1.83 7.16 -4.82
C ALA A 48 -0.58 7.18 -5.70
N ILE A 49 -0.69 7.79 -6.89
CA ILE A 49 0.42 7.91 -7.84
C ILE A 49 0.64 9.37 -8.21
N THR A 50 1.89 9.81 -8.14
CA THR A 50 2.32 11.11 -8.66
C THR A 50 3.26 10.95 -9.85
N PHE A 51 3.20 11.91 -10.77
CA PHE A 51 4.15 12.09 -11.86
C PHE A 51 4.68 13.52 -11.81
N ALA A 52 6.01 13.68 -11.76
CA ALA A 52 6.70 14.96 -11.60
C ALA A 52 6.12 15.81 -10.44
N GLY A 53 5.75 15.16 -9.33
CA GLY A 53 5.15 15.81 -8.16
C GLY A 53 3.66 16.13 -8.27
N GLN A 54 3.02 15.92 -9.42
CA GLN A 54 1.58 16.11 -9.60
C GLN A 54 0.82 14.80 -9.39
N THR A 55 -0.28 14.83 -8.65
CA THR A 55 -1.14 13.65 -8.46
C THR A 55 -1.83 13.30 -9.77
N ILE A 56 -1.60 12.08 -10.27
CA ILE A 56 -2.25 11.54 -11.47
C ILE A 56 -3.25 10.43 -11.13
N ILE A 57 -3.09 9.77 -9.98
CA ILE A 57 -4.06 8.85 -9.40
C ILE A 57 -4.25 9.25 -7.94
N GLU A 58 -5.46 9.67 -7.62
CA GLU A 58 -5.88 9.95 -6.25
C GLU A 58 -5.96 8.66 -5.41
N LYS A 59 -6.17 8.81 -4.11
CA LYS A 59 -6.24 7.69 -3.18
C LYS A 59 -7.28 6.66 -3.65
N SER A 60 -6.79 5.46 -3.92
CA SER A 60 -7.54 4.36 -4.49
C SER A 60 -7.45 3.15 -3.58
N ALA A 61 -8.61 2.60 -3.20
CA ALA A 61 -8.72 1.51 -2.25
C ALA A 61 -8.15 0.19 -2.79
N LEU A 62 -7.54 -0.60 -1.90
CA LEU A 62 -6.96 -1.91 -2.18
C LEU A 62 -7.69 -2.99 -1.36
N GLY A 63 -8.11 -4.06 -2.01
CA GLY A 63 -8.74 -5.20 -1.33
C GLY A 63 -9.57 -6.06 -2.26
N PHE A 64 -10.30 -7.00 -1.65
CA PHE A 64 -11.21 -7.91 -2.34
C PHE A 64 -12.53 -8.04 -1.60
N SER A 65 -13.63 -8.16 -2.36
CA SER A 65 -14.89 -8.71 -1.87
C SER A 65 -15.09 -10.12 -2.41
N PHE A 66 -15.64 -11.00 -1.58
CA PHE A 66 -15.84 -12.41 -1.92
C PHE A 66 -17.33 -12.77 -1.84
N LYS A 67 -17.77 -13.73 -2.67
CA LYS A 67 -19.18 -14.10 -2.77
C LYS A 67 -19.74 -14.78 -1.51
N ASP A 68 -18.92 -15.54 -0.79
CA ASP A 68 -19.34 -16.35 0.37
C ASP A 68 -18.31 -16.29 1.52
N GLU A 69 -17.49 -15.23 1.54
CA GLU A 69 -16.48 -15.01 2.58
C GLU A 69 -16.42 -13.54 2.98
N PRO A 70 -15.98 -13.21 4.21
CA PRO A 70 -15.73 -11.83 4.60
C PRO A 70 -14.74 -11.15 3.66
N ASP A 71 -15.00 -9.89 3.31
CA ASP A 71 -14.13 -9.06 2.51
C ASP A 71 -12.70 -8.98 3.09
N LEU A 72 -11.72 -8.91 2.21
CA LEU A 72 -10.30 -8.67 2.54
C LEU A 72 -9.93 -7.27 2.08
N GLN A 73 -10.47 -6.26 2.78
CA GLN A 73 -10.30 -4.84 2.43
C GLN A 73 -9.98 -3.97 3.65
N LYS A 74 -10.67 -4.21 4.77
CA LYS A 74 -10.49 -3.47 6.03
C LYS A 74 -9.66 -4.25 7.03
N ASN A 75 -9.25 -3.58 8.11
CA ASN A 75 -8.55 -4.20 9.23
C ASN A 75 -7.25 -4.90 8.80
N LEU A 76 -6.61 -4.37 7.77
CA LEU A 76 -5.33 -4.83 7.26
C LEU A 76 -4.20 -4.08 7.97
N ARG A 77 -3.07 -4.77 8.17
CA ARG A 77 -1.78 -4.13 8.49
C ARG A 77 -0.70 -4.61 7.55
N ILE A 78 0.23 -3.72 7.27
CA ILE A 78 1.50 -4.10 6.64
C ILE A 78 2.44 -4.59 7.74
N ILE A 79 2.90 -5.84 7.61
CA ILE A 79 3.82 -6.46 8.58
C ILE A 79 5.26 -6.48 8.10
N GLU A 80 5.48 -6.29 6.79
CA GLU A 80 6.80 -6.29 6.19
C GLU A 80 6.79 -5.45 4.90
N SER A 81 7.91 -4.75 4.65
CA SER A 81 8.16 -3.97 3.44
C SER A 81 9.50 -4.39 2.87
N LEU A 82 9.49 -4.84 1.62
CA LEU A 82 10.63 -5.43 0.92
C LEU A 82 10.88 -4.64 -0.37
N PRO A 83 11.77 -3.62 -0.32
CA PRO A 83 12.17 -2.89 -1.52
C PRO A 83 13.13 -3.75 -2.35
N PHE A 84 13.05 -3.61 -3.68
CA PHE A 84 13.93 -4.27 -4.62
C PHE A 84 14.14 -3.38 -5.86
N SER A 85 15.27 -3.51 -6.53
CA SER A 85 15.53 -2.83 -7.81
C SER A 85 15.95 -3.86 -8.83
N HIS A 86 15.36 -3.79 -10.02
CA HIS A 86 15.66 -4.68 -11.14
C HIS A 86 16.16 -3.87 -12.33
N ARG A 87 17.17 -4.41 -13.01
CA ARG A 87 17.59 -3.92 -14.31
C ARG A 87 18.13 -5.06 -15.14
N GLU A 88 17.47 -5.32 -16.26
CA GLU A 88 17.86 -6.34 -17.23
C GLU A 88 17.66 -5.81 -18.65
N VAL A 89 18.49 -6.30 -19.57
CA VAL A 89 18.28 -6.11 -21.01
C VAL A 89 18.22 -7.49 -21.65
N TRP A 90 17.12 -7.81 -22.30
CA TRP A 90 16.92 -9.10 -22.94
C TRP A 90 16.57 -8.95 -24.42
N THR A 91 16.83 -10.02 -25.18
CA THR A 91 16.53 -10.11 -26.61
C THR A 91 15.38 -11.10 -26.81
N PRO A 92 14.23 -10.68 -27.38
CA PRO A 92 13.11 -11.58 -27.61
C PRO A 92 13.44 -12.70 -28.61
N VAL A 93 13.02 -13.93 -28.30
CA VAL A 93 13.17 -15.08 -29.20
C VAL A 93 12.34 -14.91 -30.47
N VAL A 94 11.11 -14.38 -30.32
CA VAL A 94 10.24 -14.01 -31.44
C VAL A 94 10.43 -12.53 -31.75
N LYS A 95 10.61 -12.19 -33.03
CA LYS A 95 10.78 -10.79 -33.48
C LYS A 95 9.61 -9.93 -32.97
N SER A 96 9.97 -8.89 -32.23
CA SER A 96 9.08 -7.85 -31.74
C SER A 96 9.44 -6.50 -32.37
N LYS A 97 8.67 -5.45 -32.06
CA LYS A 97 8.96 -4.07 -32.49
C LYS A 97 10.37 -3.59 -32.11
N HIS A 98 10.91 -4.08 -31.00
CA HIS A 98 12.26 -3.76 -30.51
C HIS A 98 13.13 -5.03 -30.47
N ALA A 99 14.38 -4.91 -30.94
CA ALA A 99 15.34 -6.02 -30.93
C ALA A 99 15.93 -6.29 -29.54
N ARG A 100 15.97 -5.28 -28.66
CA ARG A 100 16.37 -5.37 -27.26
C ARG A 100 15.35 -4.65 -26.40
N ILE A 101 14.98 -5.24 -25.28
CA ILE A 101 14.02 -4.69 -24.32
C ILE A 101 14.74 -4.50 -22.99
N THR A 102 14.64 -3.28 -22.46
CA THR A 102 15.16 -2.94 -21.13
C THR A 102 14.02 -3.09 -20.12
N ASP A 103 14.18 -3.98 -19.15
CA ASP A 103 13.29 -4.13 -17.99
C ASP A 103 13.98 -3.50 -16.78
N SER A 104 13.62 -2.25 -16.46
CA SER A 104 14.23 -1.47 -15.38
C SER A 104 13.16 -0.85 -14.51
N TYR A 105 13.06 -1.29 -13.26
CA TYR A 105 12.06 -0.80 -12.31
C TYR A 105 12.56 -0.88 -10.88
N ASN A 106 11.94 -0.08 -10.01
CA ASN A 106 11.98 -0.30 -8.57
C ASN A 106 10.69 -1.01 -8.15
N GLU A 107 10.82 -1.96 -7.23
CA GLU A 107 9.73 -2.76 -6.70
C GLU A 107 9.56 -2.51 -5.21
N LEU A 108 8.30 -2.46 -4.77
CA LEU A 108 7.92 -2.49 -3.38
C LEU A 108 6.95 -3.65 -3.17
N LYS A 109 7.41 -4.67 -2.47
CA LYS A 109 6.55 -5.73 -1.97
C LYS A 109 6.17 -5.42 -0.53
N LEU A 110 4.86 -5.34 -0.28
CA LEU A 110 4.28 -5.19 1.04
C LEU A 110 3.61 -6.50 1.43
N VAL A 111 3.98 -7.03 2.59
CA VAL A 111 3.31 -8.19 3.17
C VAL A 111 2.19 -7.70 4.07
N VAL A 112 0.96 -8.05 3.71
CA VAL A 112 -0.26 -7.54 4.34
C VAL A 112 -0.98 -8.66 5.06
N LYS A 113 -1.41 -8.40 6.30
CA LYS A 113 -2.13 -9.37 7.13
C LYS A 113 -3.34 -8.73 7.81
N GLU A 114 -4.44 -9.48 7.91
CA GLU A 114 -5.57 -9.06 8.74
C GLU A 114 -5.16 -8.98 10.23
N LYS A 115 -5.56 -7.90 10.91
CA LYS A 115 -5.27 -7.68 12.34
C LYS A 115 -6.11 -8.61 13.24
N SER A 116 -7.28 -9.05 12.78
CA SER A 116 -8.18 -9.98 13.46
C SER A 116 -8.99 -10.81 12.46
N GLY A 117 -9.84 -11.72 12.94
CA GLY A 117 -10.65 -12.60 12.09
C GLY A 117 -9.86 -13.81 11.60
N LYS A 118 -9.89 -14.08 10.29
CA LYS A 118 -9.23 -15.25 9.68
C LYS A 118 -7.69 -15.11 9.61
N PHE A 119 -7.13 -13.95 9.98
CA PHE A 119 -5.69 -13.67 9.91
C PHE A 119 -5.07 -13.94 8.54
N ARG A 120 -5.86 -13.75 7.46
CA ARG A 120 -5.41 -13.99 6.09
C ARG A 120 -4.23 -13.07 5.75
N GLN A 121 -3.33 -13.59 4.93
CA GLN A 121 -2.15 -12.89 4.47
C GLN A 121 -2.15 -12.83 2.95
N MET A 122 -1.70 -11.69 2.42
CA MET A 122 -1.46 -11.48 0.99
C MET A 122 -0.21 -10.63 0.80
N ASP A 123 0.40 -10.72 -0.39
CA ASP A 123 1.40 -9.75 -0.79
C ASP A 123 0.77 -8.74 -1.77
N LEU A 124 1.14 -7.48 -1.61
CA LEU A 124 0.88 -6.41 -2.57
C LEU A 124 2.22 -5.99 -3.18
N ILE A 125 2.35 -6.08 -4.50
CA ILE A 125 3.60 -5.79 -5.19
C ILE A 125 3.38 -4.66 -6.19
N PHE A 126 4.14 -3.58 -6.05
CA PHE A 126 4.22 -2.49 -7.03
C PHE A 126 5.56 -2.52 -7.73
N ARG A 127 5.55 -2.38 -9.06
CA ARG A 127 6.73 -2.09 -9.89
C ARG A 127 6.55 -0.73 -10.52
N VAL A 128 7.52 0.14 -10.32
CA VAL A 128 7.52 1.51 -10.82
C VAL A 128 8.63 1.65 -11.85
N TYR A 129 8.20 1.81 -13.09
CA TYR A 129 9.02 2.10 -14.26
C TYR A 129 9.05 3.62 -14.48
N ASP A 130 9.98 4.11 -15.32
CA ASP A 130 10.05 5.54 -15.66
C ASP A 130 8.81 6.02 -16.47
N ASP A 131 8.09 5.10 -17.10
CA ASP A 131 6.93 5.38 -17.97
C ASP A 131 5.61 4.79 -17.47
N GLY A 132 5.59 4.14 -16.30
CA GLY A 132 4.36 3.55 -15.78
C GLY A 132 4.49 2.78 -14.47
N VAL A 133 3.34 2.31 -13.99
CA VAL A 133 3.23 1.51 -12.76
C VAL A 133 2.47 0.23 -13.07
N ALA A 134 3.02 -0.89 -12.61
CA ALA A 134 2.31 -2.17 -12.58
C ALA A 134 2.15 -2.60 -11.12
N PHE A 135 0.98 -3.15 -10.76
CA PHE A 135 0.79 -3.73 -9.45
C PHE A 135 -0.04 -5.02 -9.51
N ARG A 136 0.14 -5.86 -8.51
CA ARG A 136 -0.64 -7.11 -8.36
C ARG A 136 -0.76 -7.53 -6.91
N TYR A 137 -1.77 -8.35 -6.65
CA TYR A 137 -1.90 -9.12 -5.42
C TYR A 137 -1.34 -10.52 -5.61
N LYS A 138 -0.79 -11.07 -4.53
CA LYS A 138 -0.54 -12.51 -4.40
C LYS A 138 -1.33 -13.03 -3.21
N LEU A 139 -2.40 -13.78 -3.49
CA LEU A 139 -3.21 -14.44 -2.49
C LEU A 139 -2.63 -15.82 -2.16
N TYR A 140 -2.59 -16.16 -0.88
CA TYR A 140 -2.17 -17.47 -0.41
C TYR A 140 -3.38 -18.34 -0.10
N ARG A 141 -3.37 -19.61 -0.52
CA ARG A 141 -4.46 -20.57 -0.30
C ARG A 141 -4.63 -21.00 1.18
N SER A 142 -3.67 -20.70 2.05
CA SER A 142 -3.56 -21.25 3.40
C SER A 142 -3.55 -20.14 4.45
N GLU A 143 -4.25 -20.36 5.58
CA GLU A 143 -4.23 -19.50 6.77
C GLU A 143 -2.85 -19.38 7.44
N ARG A 144 -1.90 -20.25 7.05
CA ARG A 144 -0.55 -20.29 7.61
C ARG A 144 0.50 -20.36 6.50
N ILE A 145 1.44 -19.41 6.50
CA ILE A 145 2.64 -19.48 5.66
C ILE A 145 3.58 -20.51 6.28
N GLY A 146 3.74 -21.63 5.59
CA GLY A 146 4.68 -22.69 5.92
C GLY A 146 4.89 -23.54 4.68
N ASN A 147 6.15 -23.77 4.34
CA ASN A 147 6.56 -24.69 3.29
C ASN A 147 5.93 -26.06 3.59
N ARG A 148 5.27 -26.67 2.60
CA ARG A 148 4.95 -28.10 2.62
C ARG A 148 6.05 -28.84 1.88
#